data_AF-A0A919HYH6-F1
#
_entry.id   AF-A0A919HYH6-F1
#
_cell.length_a   1.000
_cell.length_b   1.000
_cell.length_c   1.000
_cell.angle_alpha   90.00
_cell.angle_beta   90.00
_cell.angle_gamma   90.00
#
_symmetry.space_group_name_H-M   'P 1'
#
loop_
_entity.id
_entity.type
_entity.pdbx_description
1 polymer ?
#
loop_
_entity_poly.entity_id
_entity_poly.type
_entity_poly.pdbx_seq_one_letter_code
_entity_poly.pdbx_strand_id
1 'polypeptide(L)'
;MDEGLSYPLLQQLMAQHPNKRLVVTGFISRNQAGETVLLGRNGSDYSATQIGALAGASRVTIWSDVAGVYSADPRKVKDACLLPLLRLDEASELARGRAGAPCPHATAGFRQ
;
A
#
# COMPACT_ATOMS: atom_id res chain seq x y z
N MET A 1 5.26 12.32 1.53
CA MET A 1 5.19 12.05 2.98
C MET A 1 6.53 12.40 3.57
N ASP A 2 6.58 13.04 4.73
CA ASP A 2 7.84 13.39 5.39
C ASP A 2 8.23 12.27 6.36
N GLU A 3 9.22 11.47 5.99
CA GLU A 3 9.71 10.35 6.80
C GLU A 3 10.35 10.81 8.10
N GLY A 4 11.06 11.95 8.07
CA GLY A 4 11.72 12.52 9.23
C GLY A 4 10.74 12.93 10.33
N LEU A 5 9.53 13.38 9.94
CA LEU A 5 8.45 13.68 10.88
C LEU A 5 7.63 12.45 11.25
N SER A 6 7.34 11.58 10.29
CA SER A 6 6.39 10.46 10.48
C SER A 6 6.98 9.29 11.26
N TYR A 7 8.27 8.99 11.05
CA TYR A 7 8.98 7.90 11.72
C TYR A 7 8.96 8.04 13.26
N PRO A 8 9.43 9.14 13.87
CA PRO A 8 9.45 9.27 15.33
C PRO A 8 8.05 9.20 15.95
N LEU A 9 7.03 9.74 15.27
CA LEU A 9 5.64 9.67 15.73
C LEU A 9 5.12 8.23 15.79
N LEU A 10 5.41 7.43 14.76
CA LEU A 10 5.00 6.03 14.74
C LEU A 10 5.76 5.20 15.81
N GLN A 11 7.07 5.43 15.95
CA GLN A 11 7.87 4.75 16.98
C GLN A 11 7.35 5.06 18.39
N GLN A 12 7.03 6.32 18.66
CA GLN A 12 6.42 6.74 19.92
C GLN A 12 5.06 6.05 20.16
N LEU A 13 4.19 6.01 19.15
CA LEU A 13 2.88 5.34 19.25
C LEU A 13 3.02 3.84 19.55
N MET A 14 3.95 3.16 18.89
CA MET A 14 4.23 1.75 19.12
C MET A 14 4.79 1.50 20.53
N ALA A 15 5.69 2.36 21.00
CA ALA A 15 6.27 2.27 22.34
C ALA A 15 5.23 2.50 23.46
N GLN A 16 4.24 3.36 23.23
CA GLN A 16 3.13 3.60 24.16
C GLN A 16 2.15 2.42 24.25
N HIS A 17 2.13 1.55 23.24
CA HIS A 17 1.18 0.44 23.12
C HIS A 17 1.88 -0.90 22.87
N PRO A 18 2.76 -1.34 23.78
CA PRO A 18 3.49 -2.59 23.62
C PRO A 18 2.51 -3.78 23.55
N ASN A 19 2.77 -4.71 22.63
CA ASN A 19 1.98 -5.92 22.42
C ASN A 19 0.49 -5.66 22.10
N LYS A 20 0.15 -4.49 21.57
CA LYS A 20 -1.22 -4.17 21.12
C LYS A 20 -1.31 -4.19 19.60
N ARG A 21 -2.50 -4.54 19.09
CA ARG A 21 -2.84 -4.34 17.69
C ARG A 21 -3.31 -2.91 17.50
N LEU A 22 -2.55 -2.15 16.71
CA LEU A 22 -2.92 -0.80 16.32
C LEU A 22 -3.87 -0.86 15.13
N VAL A 23 -4.97 -0.12 15.23
CA VAL A 23 -5.93 0.07 14.13
C VAL A 23 -5.86 1.54 13.74
N VAL A 24 -5.59 1.80 12.47
CA VAL A 24 -5.34 3.16 11.96
C VAL A 24 -6.23 3.41 10.76
N THR A 25 -6.79 4.62 10.68
CA THR A 25 -7.57 5.07 9.53
C THR A 25 -6.62 5.40 8.37
N GLY A 26 -6.78 4.72 7.23
CA GLY A 26 -6.07 5.05 5.99
C GLY A 26 -6.64 6.29 5.30
N PHE A 27 -6.13 6.61 4.10
CA PHE A 27 -6.60 7.66 3.19
C PHE A 27 -6.36 9.11 3.66
N ILE A 28 -6.20 9.35 4.96
CA ILE A 28 -5.96 10.67 5.54
C ILE A 28 -4.47 10.88 5.91
N SER A 29 -4.01 12.12 5.82
CA SER A 29 -2.65 12.53 6.20
C SER A 29 -2.66 13.97 6.74
N ARG A 30 -1.51 14.45 7.21
CA ARG A 30 -1.30 15.83 7.66
C ARG A 30 -0.22 16.51 6.83
N ASN A 31 -0.48 17.71 6.35
CA ASN A 31 0.54 18.51 5.66
C ASN A 31 1.45 19.26 6.67
N GLN A 32 2.45 19.98 6.16
CA GLN A 32 3.39 20.73 7.00
C GLN A 32 2.74 21.91 7.76
N ALA A 33 1.61 22.43 7.26
CA ALA A 33 0.81 23.44 7.96
C ALA A 33 -0.07 22.84 9.08
N GLY A 34 -0.03 21.51 9.27
CA GLY A 34 -0.81 20.82 10.29
C GLY A 34 -2.24 20.48 9.88
N GLU A 35 -2.62 20.74 8.64
CA GLU A 35 -3.97 20.53 8.11
C GLU A 35 -4.17 19.08 7.67
N THR A 36 -5.39 18.56 7.86
CA THR A 36 -5.78 17.25 7.35
C THR A 36 -5.93 17.29 5.84
N VAL A 37 -5.24 16.40 5.14
CA VAL A 37 -5.29 16.25 3.68
C VAL A 37 -5.65 14.81 3.32
N LEU A 38 -6.26 14.63 2.15
CA LEU A 38 -6.61 13.32 1.61
C LEU A 38 -5.54 12.86 0.62
N LEU A 39 -5.19 11.57 0.66
CA LEU A 39 -4.14 10.98 -0.18
C LEU A 39 -4.62 10.65 -1.60
N GLY A 40 -5.91 10.85 -1.88
CA GLY A 40 -6.50 10.63 -3.20
C GLY A 40 -6.67 9.15 -3.53
N ARG A 41 -6.58 8.82 -4.83
CA ARG A 41 -6.88 7.48 -5.33
C ARG A 41 -5.99 6.42 -4.69
N ASN A 42 -6.60 5.33 -4.23
CA ASN A 42 -5.93 4.25 -3.49
C ASN A 42 -5.24 4.72 -2.19
N GLY A 43 -5.73 5.81 -1.58
CA GLY A 43 -5.09 6.40 -0.41
C GLY A 43 -4.99 5.47 0.79
N SER A 44 -5.93 4.53 0.98
CA SER A 44 -5.84 3.51 2.04
C SER A 44 -4.69 2.52 1.82
N ASP A 45 -4.50 2.06 0.58
CA ASP A 45 -3.41 1.15 0.22
C ASP A 45 -2.05 1.86 0.35
N TYR A 46 -2.01 3.13 -0.04
CA TYR A 46 -0.84 3.98 0.14
C TYR A 46 -0.52 4.18 1.62
N SER A 47 -1.52 4.47 2.48
CA SER A 47 -1.35 4.55 3.93
C SER A 47 -0.78 3.26 4.51
N ALA A 48 -1.34 2.11 4.14
CA ALA A 48 -0.88 0.80 4.65
C ALA A 48 0.57 0.51 4.25
N THR A 49 0.93 0.80 2.99
CA THR A 49 2.29 0.61 2.48
C THR A 49 3.29 1.49 3.21
N GLN A 50 2.96 2.77 3.40
CA GLN A 50 3.85 3.70 4.10
C GLN A 50 4.00 3.39 5.59
N ILE A 51 2.91 3.03 6.28
CA ILE A 51 2.99 2.61 7.68
C ILE A 51 3.86 1.35 7.80
N GLY A 52 3.70 0.39 6.89
CA GLY A 52 4.53 -0.81 6.84
C GLY A 52 6.01 -0.49 6.68
N ALA A 53 6.36 0.39 5.74
CA ALA A 53 7.74 0.83 5.53
C ALA A 53 8.33 1.52 6.78
N LEU A 54 7.60 2.47 7.38
CA LEU A 54 8.04 3.18 8.58
C LEU A 54 8.16 2.29 9.83
N ALA A 55 7.33 1.25 9.91
CA ALA A 55 7.39 0.25 10.98
C ALA A 55 8.48 -0.80 10.77
N GLY A 56 9.18 -0.80 9.63
CA GLY A 56 10.12 -1.86 9.26
C GLY A 56 9.44 -3.22 9.07
N ALA A 57 8.18 -3.23 8.65
CA ALA A 57 7.43 -4.46 8.42
C ALA A 57 8.02 -5.24 7.23
N SER A 58 8.21 -6.55 7.40
CA SER A 58 8.70 -7.43 6.34
C SER A 58 7.68 -7.64 5.21
N ARG A 59 6.40 -7.36 5.45
CA ARG A 59 5.32 -7.53 4.49
C ARG A 59 4.13 -6.63 4.82
N VAL A 60 3.53 -6.06 3.77
CA VAL A 60 2.21 -5.42 3.81
C VAL A 60 1.22 -6.30 3.06
N THR A 61 0.02 -6.48 3.59
CA THR A 61 -1.05 -7.26 2.95
C THR A 61 -2.25 -6.36 2.74
N ILE A 62 -2.68 -6.25 1.49
CA ILE A 62 -3.86 -5.49 1.08
C ILE A 62 -4.96 -6.50 0.80
N TRP A 63 -6.09 -6.38 1.49
CA TRP A 63 -7.23 -7.29 1.40
C TRP A 63 -8.30 -6.71 0.48
N SER A 64 -8.75 -7.49 -0.50
CA SER A 64 -9.74 -7.08 -1.50
C SER A 64 -10.62 -8.26 -1.91
N ASP A 65 -11.67 -7.94 -2.65
CA ASP A 65 -12.63 -8.81 -3.31
C ASP A 65 -12.07 -9.56 -4.54
N VAL A 66 -10.86 -9.26 -5.01
CA VAL A 66 -10.19 -10.02 -6.08
C VAL A 66 -9.05 -10.89 -5.54
N ALA A 67 -8.85 -12.05 -6.16
CA ALA A 67 -7.85 -13.04 -5.73
C ALA A 67 -6.39 -12.56 -5.82
N GLY A 68 -6.11 -11.48 -6.57
CA GLY A 68 -4.78 -10.89 -6.72
C GLY A 68 -4.61 -10.13 -8.04
N VAL A 69 -3.36 -9.92 -8.46
CA VAL A 69 -3.05 -9.29 -9.75
C VAL A 69 -3.15 -10.33 -10.86
N TYR A 70 -3.84 -9.99 -11.94
CA TYR A 70 -3.84 -10.77 -13.18
C TYR A 70 -2.90 -10.15 -14.22
N SER A 71 -2.36 -10.96 -15.13
CA SER A 71 -1.51 -10.52 -16.25
C SER A 71 -2.20 -9.50 -17.17
N ALA A 72 -3.52 -9.61 -17.33
CA ALA A 72 -4.37 -8.68 -18.06
C ALA A 72 -5.72 -8.50 -17.35
N ASP A 73 -6.65 -7.70 -17.90
CA ASP A 73 -8.02 -7.64 -17.39
C ASP A 73 -8.75 -8.93 -17.80
N PRO A 74 -9.11 -9.83 -16.87
CA PRO A 74 -9.75 -11.11 -17.21
C PRO A 74 -11.14 -10.91 -17.85
N ARG A 75 -11.75 -9.73 -17.71
CA ARG A 75 -13.01 -9.38 -18.39
C ARG A 75 -12.82 -9.10 -19.88
N LYS A 76 -11.59 -8.77 -20.30
CA LYS A 76 -11.23 -8.44 -21.69
C LYS A 76 -10.39 -9.53 -22.35
N VAL A 77 -9.52 -10.19 -21.58
CA VAL A 77 -8.58 -11.20 -22.05
C VAL A 77 -8.91 -12.51 -21.34
N LYS A 78 -9.42 -13.49 -22.11
CA LYS A 78 -9.85 -14.80 -21.57
C LYS A 78 -8.70 -15.60 -20.95
N ASP A 79 -7.49 -15.44 -21.48
CA ASP A 79 -6.29 -16.15 -21.04
C ASP A 79 -5.51 -15.38 -19.95
N ALA A 80 -6.14 -14.39 -19.29
CA ALA A 80 -5.51 -13.68 -18.19
C ALA A 80 -5.24 -14.64 -17.03
N CYS A 81 -3.98 -14.72 -16.60
CA CYS A 81 -3.54 -15.60 -15.52
C CYS A 81 -3.25 -14.81 -14.25
N LEU A 82 -3.46 -15.45 -13.09
CA LEU A 82 -3.12 -14.88 -11.79
C LEU A 82 -1.60 -14.88 -11.61
N LEU A 83 -1.04 -13.75 -11.18
CA LEU A 83 0.39 -13.58 -10.93
C LEU A 83 0.69 -13.86 -9.45
N PRO A 84 1.44 -14.92 -9.12
CA PRO A 84 1.74 -15.27 -7.73
C PRO A 84 2.81 -14.35 -7.10
N LEU A 85 3.69 -13.78 -7.93
CA LEU A 85 4.70 -12.81 -7.53
C LEU A 85 4.82 -11.76 -8.63
N LEU A 86 4.96 -10.51 -8.22
CA LEU A 86 5.09 -9.37 -9.13
C LEU A 86 6.08 -8.39 -8.53
N ARG A 87 7.11 -8.01 -9.29
CA ARG A 87 8.06 -7.00 -8.84
C ARG A 87 7.42 -5.61 -8.89
N LEU A 88 7.94 -4.67 -8.11
CA LEU A 88 7.36 -3.33 -7.98
C LEU A 88 7.37 -2.54 -9.29
N ASP A 89 8.45 -2.68 -10.07
CA ASP A 89 8.61 -2.11 -11.41
C ASP A 89 7.55 -2.67 -12.37
N GLU A 90 7.34 -3.98 -12.37
CA GLU A 90 6.33 -4.64 -13.19
C GLU A 90 4.90 -4.22 -12.77
N ALA A 91 4.63 -4.14 -11.47
CA ALA A 91 3.36 -3.67 -10.94
C ALA A 91 3.08 -2.21 -11.35
N SER A 92 4.09 -1.35 -11.33
CA SER A 92 3.95 0.06 -11.72
C SER A 92 3.62 0.20 -13.21
N GLU A 93 4.30 -0.57 -14.07
CA GLU A 93 4.01 -0.56 -15.51
C GLU A 93 2.63 -1.14 -15.83
N LEU A 94 2.23 -2.21 -15.15
CA LEU A 94 0.88 -2.78 -15.27
C LEU A 94 -0.20 -1.78 -14.84
N ALA A 95 0.04 -1.00 -13.77
CA ALA A 95 -0.88 0.03 -13.30
C ALA A 95 -0.99 1.19 -14.30
N ARG A 96 0.13 1.56 -14.94
CA ARG A 96 0.21 2.66 -15.91
C ARG A 96 -0.44 2.30 -17.25
N GLY A 97 -0.23 1.08 -17.74
CA GLY A 97 -0.78 0.60 -19.02
C GLY A 97 -2.28 0.35 -18.98
N ARG A 98 -2.84 0.07 -17.80
CA ARG A 98 -4.29 -0.01 -17.60
C ARG A 98 -4.84 1.39 -17.35
N ALA A 99 -5.35 2.06 -18.39
CA ALA A 99 -6.03 3.35 -18.29
C ALA A 99 -7.07 3.41 -17.14
N GLY A 100 -6.61 3.76 -15.94
CA GLY A 100 -7.42 3.87 -14.74
C GLY A 100 -7.93 2.57 -14.10
N ALA A 101 -7.31 1.39 -14.30
CA ALA A 101 -7.64 0.21 -13.49
C ALA A 101 -6.52 -0.08 -12.47
N PRO A 102 -6.84 -0.14 -11.16
CA PRO A 102 -5.82 -0.35 -10.13
C PRO A 102 -5.09 -1.68 -10.37
N CYS A 103 -3.78 -1.71 -10.13
CA CYS A 103 -3.09 -2.97 -9.85
C CYS A 103 -3.61 -3.48 -8.51
N PRO A 104 -4.43 -4.53 -8.49
CA PRO A 104 -4.91 -5.05 -7.25
C PRO A 104 -3.78 -5.91 -6.68
N HIS A 105 -3.08 -5.41 -5.67
CA HIS A 105 -2.30 -6.23 -4.71
C HIS A 105 -0.90 -6.67 -5.17
N ALA A 106 0.07 -5.76 -5.08
CA ALA A 106 1.44 -6.19 -4.85
C ALA A 106 1.53 -6.74 -3.42
N THR A 107 1.71 -8.05 -3.26
CA THR A 107 2.41 -8.53 -2.06
C THR A 107 3.85 -8.06 -2.23
N ALA A 108 4.12 -6.82 -1.83
CA ALA A 108 5.47 -6.30 -1.77
C ALA A 108 6.17 -7.02 -0.61
N GLY A 109 6.72 -8.19 -0.90
CA GLY A 109 7.80 -8.73 -0.10
C GLY A 109 9.00 -7.83 -0.35
N PHE A 110 9.28 -6.92 0.59
CA PHE A 110 10.52 -6.17 0.58
C PHE A 110 11.66 -7.16 0.86
N ARG A 111 12.36 -7.61 -0.20
CA ARG A 111 13.74 -8.07 -0.04
C ARG A 111 14.62 -6.86 -0.31
N GLN A 112 15.43 -6.52 0.70
CA GLN A 112 16.63 -5.69 0.53
C GLN A 112 17.55 -6.32 -0.52
#